data_AF-A0A0D2VRJ1-F1
#
_entry.id   AF-A0A0D2VRJ1-F1
#
_cell.length_a   1.000
_cell.length_b   1.000
_cell.length_c   1.000
_cell.angle_alpha   90.00
_cell.angle_beta   90.00
_cell.angle_gamma   90.00
#
_symmetry.space_group_name_H-M   'P 1'
#
loop_
_entity.id
_entity.type
_entity.pdbx_description
1 polymer ?
#
loop_
_entity_poly.entity_id
_entity_poly.type
_entity_poly.pdbx_seq_one_letter_code
_entity_poly.pdbx_strand_id
1 'polypeptide(L)'
;MDENLRKATRTGKVNELYRVIQSNGNVLRHFDEVEFIETPLHIAAEEGRIEFAMEMMNLKPSFARKLNHQGLSPLHIAVRKGHKEMALRFLEIGKHLVRVRGKKGKTPLHYLCKVGNQLGLLDTFLEASPDCIQDVTTENRTALHIAIQNNRLDVLQLLFRTLKRKDYYWEVVNRKDKDGNTALHIAAIHNQPKVLKLLLNCKADKHATNQVGLTALGVAQQHNNRENIAILKGCFIPVVSNFKRKLEKQVVKYVTKASLLIFQNMDNISADDRNALLVILGLLLTATYQATLSPPGGVRQGENTSKSKGSYDATVLGKSVMNPSNFLLFYIPTYLVFLVTLFLTLALLKTFPRDFRSALQVLLAFLAVSFDESICDLAPTTSTYTILNIFSGILFLLMVYMCIVCRVSKISVSIVGCWIFPSILYLCLGSEIDVGAGQGLLLFLILYDEFWKGTVLIVCYCLFVRVDAFFGARIDLYYFLDIVTLIGCWLFLSLARLCIMRCT
;
A
#
# COMPACT_ATOMS: atom_id res chain seq x y z
N MET A 1 -23.13 28.41 -38.72
CA MET A 1 -24.19 28.47 -37.69
C MET A 1 -25.05 29.67 -38.02
N ASP A 2 -26.38 29.52 -38.00
CA ASP A 2 -27.34 30.63 -38.13
C ASP A 2 -27.03 31.73 -37.10
N GLU A 3 -27.02 32.99 -37.51
CA GLU A 3 -26.72 34.13 -36.64
C GLU A 3 -27.75 34.29 -35.52
N ASN A 4 -29.01 33.93 -35.77
CA ASN A 4 -30.06 33.93 -34.74
C ASN A 4 -29.77 32.89 -33.66
N LEU A 5 -29.38 31.67 -34.07
CA LEU A 5 -28.98 30.61 -33.13
C LEU A 5 -27.73 31.02 -32.34
N ARG A 6 -26.75 31.62 -33.02
CA ARG A 6 -25.53 32.13 -32.38
C ARG A 6 -25.84 33.21 -31.34
N LYS A 7 -26.72 34.16 -31.66
CA LYS A 7 -27.18 35.21 -30.75
C LYS A 7 -27.96 34.65 -29.55
N ALA A 8 -28.89 33.73 -29.79
CA ALA A 8 -29.63 33.03 -28.73
C ALA A 8 -28.67 32.32 -27.76
N THR A 9 -27.66 31.64 -28.31
CA THR A 9 -26.65 30.91 -27.53
C THR A 9 -25.78 31.85 -26.69
N ARG A 10 -25.27 32.94 -27.27
CA ARG A 10 -24.43 33.92 -26.55
C ARG A 10 -25.18 34.62 -25.42
N THR A 11 -26.46 34.92 -25.66
CA THR A 11 -27.33 35.56 -24.66
C THR A 11 -27.88 34.56 -23.63
N GLY A 12 -27.84 33.26 -23.91
CA GLY A 12 -28.38 32.21 -23.04
C GLY A 12 -29.90 32.11 -23.03
N LYS A 13 -30.59 32.72 -24.01
CA LYS A 13 -32.06 32.77 -24.05
C LYS A 13 -32.64 31.50 -24.67
N VAL A 14 -33.14 30.60 -23.83
CA VAL A 14 -33.78 29.33 -24.26
C VAL A 14 -35.01 29.58 -25.15
N ASN A 15 -35.81 30.60 -24.86
CA ASN A 15 -36.98 30.92 -25.69
C ASN A 15 -36.60 31.26 -27.15
N GLU A 16 -35.48 31.95 -27.36
CA GLU A 16 -34.99 32.25 -28.71
C GLU A 16 -34.47 31.01 -29.44
N LEU A 17 -33.90 30.03 -28.71
CA LEU A 17 -33.57 28.73 -29.29
C LEU A 17 -34.82 28.04 -29.85
N TYR A 18 -35.91 28.00 -29.07
CA TYR A 18 -37.16 27.40 -29.51
C TYR A 18 -37.82 28.15 -30.68
N ARG A 19 -37.71 29.49 -30.73
CA ARG A 19 -38.14 30.26 -31.91
C ARG A 19 -37.37 29.89 -33.17
N VAL A 20 -36.06 29.68 -33.06
CA VAL A 20 -35.21 29.24 -34.19
C VAL A 20 -35.52 27.79 -34.60
N ILE A 21 -35.83 26.91 -33.65
CA ILE A 21 -36.27 25.54 -33.95
C ILE A 21 -37.63 25.54 -34.63
N GLN A 22 -38.55 26.41 -34.20
CA GLN A 22 -39.88 26.54 -34.82
C GLN A 22 -39.78 27.07 -36.26
N SER A 23 -38.87 28.01 -36.54
CA SER A 23 -38.65 28.49 -37.91
C SER A 23 -37.92 27.46 -38.78
N ASN A 24 -37.04 26.64 -38.20
CA ASN A 24 -36.32 25.58 -38.89
C ASN A 24 -36.07 24.36 -37.98
N GLY A 25 -36.92 23.34 -38.09
CA GLY A 25 -36.80 22.11 -37.29
C GLY A 25 -35.51 21.31 -37.51
N ASN A 26 -34.82 21.53 -38.62
CA ASN A 26 -33.55 20.87 -38.95
C ASN A 26 -32.32 21.71 -38.57
N VAL A 27 -32.47 22.84 -37.90
CA VAL A 27 -31.36 23.77 -37.59
C VAL A 27 -30.20 23.10 -36.83
N LEU A 28 -30.48 22.06 -36.03
CA LEU A 28 -29.46 21.34 -35.26
C LEU A 28 -28.87 20.12 -36.00
N ARG A 29 -29.41 19.72 -37.15
CA ARG A 29 -29.02 18.48 -37.85
C ARG A 29 -27.61 18.56 -38.45
N HIS A 30 -27.30 19.69 -39.08
CA HIS A 30 -26.00 19.91 -39.73
C HIS A 30 -24.79 19.76 -38.79
N PHE A 31 -24.96 20.04 -37.49
CA PHE A 31 -23.87 19.90 -36.51
C PHE A 31 -23.51 18.44 -36.22
N ASP A 32 -24.46 17.51 -36.40
CA ASP A 32 -24.17 16.08 -36.24
C ASP A 32 -23.39 15.55 -37.45
N GLU A 33 -23.66 16.06 -38.65
CA GLU A 33 -23.03 15.65 -39.92
C GLU A 33 -21.55 16.03 -40.03
N VAL A 34 -21.14 17.16 -39.43
CA VAL A 34 -19.75 17.65 -39.52
C VAL A 34 -18.93 17.20 -38.31
N GLU A 35 -17.85 16.45 -38.50
CA GLU A 35 -17.01 15.90 -37.42
C GLU A 35 -16.45 16.96 -36.46
N PHE A 36 -15.83 18.01 -37.01
CA PHE A 36 -15.24 19.12 -36.25
C PHE A 36 -16.02 20.40 -36.52
N ILE A 37 -16.83 20.84 -35.55
CA ILE A 37 -17.68 22.03 -35.71
C ILE A 37 -17.91 22.72 -34.37
N GLU A 38 -17.95 24.05 -34.40
CA GLU A 38 -18.39 24.84 -33.25
C GLU A 38 -19.92 24.73 -33.11
N THR A 39 -20.36 23.89 -32.16
CA THR A 39 -21.78 23.70 -31.82
C THR A 39 -22.28 24.79 -30.85
N PRO A 40 -23.60 24.99 -30.71
CA PRO A 40 -24.15 25.91 -29.72
C PRO A 40 -23.67 25.59 -28.29
N LEU A 41 -23.46 24.30 -27.98
CA LEU A 41 -22.97 23.89 -26.67
C LEU A 41 -21.53 24.37 -26.38
N HIS A 42 -20.68 24.49 -27.40
CA HIS A 42 -19.33 25.07 -27.24
C HIS A 42 -19.41 26.55 -26.87
N ILE A 43 -20.27 27.32 -27.55
CA ILE A 43 -20.44 28.75 -27.31
C ILE A 43 -21.08 28.97 -25.92
N ALA A 44 -22.10 28.18 -25.57
CA ALA A 44 -22.71 28.24 -24.24
C ALA A 44 -21.70 27.92 -23.13
N ALA A 45 -20.82 26.93 -23.35
CA ALA A 45 -19.72 26.61 -22.44
C ALA A 45 -18.65 27.70 -22.39
N GLU A 46 -18.43 28.46 -23.46
CA GLU A 46 -17.50 29.60 -23.49
C GLU A 46 -18.04 30.80 -22.71
N GLU A 47 -19.33 31.07 -22.88
CA GLU A 47 -20.05 32.21 -22.28
C GLU A 47 -20.61 31.91 -20.88
N GLY A 48 -20.52 30.66 -20.41
CA GLY A 48 -21.04 30.25 -19.10
C GLY A 48 -22.57 30.20 -19.00
N ARG A 49 -23.29 29.99 -20.10
CA ARG A 49 -24.77 29.96 -20.15
C ARG A 49 -25.33 28.60 -19.73
N ILE A 50 -25.42 28.34 -18.43
CA ILE A 50 -25.74 27.01 -17.88
C ILE A 50 -27.11 26.52 -18.33
N GLU A 51 -28.18 27.29 -18.13
CA GLU A 51 -29.55 26.89 -18.49
C GLU A 51 -29.65 26.51 -19.97
N PHE A 52 -29.10 27.36 -20.84
CA PHE A 52 -29.04 27.10 -22.28
C PHE A 52 -28.23 25.84 -22.60
N ALA A 53 -27.09 25.63 -21.93
CA ALA A 53 -26.25 24.46 -22.15
C ALA A 53 -26.95 23.16 -21.72
N MET A 54 -27.67 23.18 -20.59
CA MET A 54 -28.44 22.03 -20.12
C MET A 54 -29.58 21.70 -21.09
N GLU A 55 -30.31 22.72 -21.55
CA GLU A 55 -31.37 22.53 -22.53
C GLU A 55 -30.84 21.98 -23.85
N MET A 56 -29.72 22.52 -24.33
CA MET A 56 -29.06 22.02 -25.54
C MET A 56 -28.58 20.58 -25.38
N MET A 57 -28.09 20.18 -24.20
CA MET A 57 -27.73 18.79 -23.93
C MET A 57 -28.94 17.86 -23.86
N ASN A 58 -30.09 18.33 -23.38
CA ASN A 58 -31.34 17.56 -23.40
C ASN A 58 -31.81 17.32 -24.84
N LEU A 59 -31.74 18.35 -25.69
CA LEU A 59 -32.14 18.25 -27.09
C LEU A 59 -31.16 17.43 -27.94
N LYS A 60 -29.84 17.62 -27.75
CA LYS A 60 -28.77 16.96 -28.50
C LYS A 60 -27.58 16.57 -27.60
N PRO A 61 -27.67 15.41 -26.90
CA PRO A 61 -26.58 14.92 -26.05
C PRO A 61 -25.26 14.69 -26.80
N SER A 62 -25.32 14.38 -28.10
CA SER A 62 -24.14 14.19 -28.97
C SER A 62 -23.17 15.37 -28.94
N PHE A 63 -23.68 16.59 -28.76
CA PHE A 63 -22.87 17.81 -28.77
C PHE A 63 -21.87 17.88 -27.61
N ALA A 64 -22.10 17.17 -26.50
CA ALA A 64 -21.20 17.17 -25.35
C ALA A 64 -19.83 16.55 -25.64
N ARG A 65 -19.76 15.65 -26.64
CA ARG A 65 -18.53 14.96 -27.06
C ARG A 65 -17.92 15.50 -28.35
N LYS A 66 -18.68 16.26 -29.15
CA LYS A 66 -18.18 16.92 -30.38
C LYS A 66 -16.98 17.81 -30.05
N LEU A 67 -16.06 17.90 -31.01
CA LEU A 67 -14.91 18.79 -30.93
C LEU A 67 -15.12 19.95 -31.89
N ASN A 68 -14.79 21.16 -31.47
CA ASN A 68 -14.74 22.31 -32.38
C ASN A 68 -13.46 22.31 -33.24
N HIS A 69 -13.29 23.33 -34.10
CA HIS A 69 -12.09 23.48 -34.94
C HIS A 69 -10.77 23.63 -34.14
N GLN A 70 -10.84 23.98 -32.85
CA GLN A 70 -9.67 24.00 -31.97
C GLN A 70 -9.34 22.60 -31.39
N GLY A 71 -10.18 21.60 -31.68
CA GLY A 71 -10.11 20.25 -31.13
C GLY A 71 -10.52 20.20 -29.66
N LEU A 72 -11.46 21.03 -29.23
CA LEU A 72 -11.93 21.11 -27.84
C LEU A 72 -13.40 20.71 -27.76
N SER A 73 -13.75 19.92 -26.74
CA SER A 73 -15.16 19.69 -26.40
C SER A 73 -15.71 20.81 -25.51
N PRO A 74 -17.03 20.90 -25.30
CA PRO A 74 -17.61 21.90 -24.39
C PRO A 74 -17.02 21.86 -22.98
N LEU A 75 -16.76 20.67 -22.42
CA LEU A 75 -16.12 20.54 -21.10
C LEU A 75 -14.69 21.08 -21.08
N HIS A 76 -13.92 20.92 -22.17
CA HIS A 76 -12.60 21.55 -22.27
C HIS A 76 -12.69 23.07 -22.23
N ILE A 77 -13.69 23.64 -22.91
CA ILE A 77 -13.91 25.09 -22.95
C ILE A 77 -14.31 25.60 -21.56
N ALA A 78 -15.28 24.94 -20.90
CA ALA A 78 -15.72 25.33 -19.55
C ALA A 78 -14.55 25.36 -18.55
N VAL A 79 -13.71 24.31 -18.55
CA VAL A 79 -12.50 24.25 -17.71
C VAL A 79 -11.50 25.36 -18.08
N ARG A 80 -11.25 25.57 -19.38
CA ARG A 80 -10.31 26.59 -19.86
C ARG A 80 -10.75 28.01 -19.50
N LYS A 81 -12.07 28.27 -19.50
CA LYS A 81 -12.65 29.59 -19.26
C LYS A 81 -12.94 29.89 -17.79
N GLY A 82 -12.79 28.90 -16.90
CA GLY A 82 -13.00 29.13 -15.48
C GLY A 82 -14.43 28.85 -15.01
N HIS A 83 -15.30 28.31 -15.86
CA HIS A 83 -16.73 28.12 -15.56
C HIS A 83 -16.96 26.85 -14.76
N LYS A 84 -16.67 26.92 -13.45
CA LYS A 84 -16.79 25.79 -12.51
C LYS A 84 -18.16 25.11 -12.57
N GLU A 85 -19.21 25.89 -12.37
CA GLU A 85 -20.57 25.35 -12.26
C GLU A 85 -21.01 24.67 -13.56
N MET A 86 -20.67 25.26 -14.71
CA MET A 86 -20.89 24.62 -16.02
C MET A 86 -20.19 23.27 -16.12
N ALA A 87 -18.92 23.19 -15.69
CA ALA A 87 -18.18 21.94 -15.71
C ALA A 87 -18.79 20.88 -14.78
N LEU A 88 -19.26 21.27 -13.58
CA LEU A 88 -19.95 20.36 -12.66
C LEU A 88 -21.23 19.81 -13.28
N ARG A 89 -22.08 20.67 -13.84
CA ARG A 89 -23.33 20.28 -14.50
C ARG A 89 -23.10 19.33 -15.69
N PHE A 90 -22.04 19.54 -16.48
CA PHE A 90 -21.66 18.57 -17.52
C PHE A 90 -21.28 17.20 -16.95
N LEU A 91 -20.58 17.16 -15.81
CA LEU A 91 -20.17 15.91 -15.18
C LEU A 91 -21.31 15.15 -14.49
N GLU A 92 -22.30 15.87 -13.99
CA GLU A 92 -23.53 15.28 -13.46
C GLU A 92 -24.30 14.54 -14.55
N ILE A 93 -24.40 15.11 -15.76
CA ILE A 93 -25.04 14.44 -16.90
C ILE A 93 -24.16 13.31 -17.45
N GLY A 94 -22.84 13.51 -17.51
CA GLY A 94 -21.93 12.57 -18.14
C GLY A 94 -20.54 12.53 -17.52
N LYS A 95 -20.34 11.67 -16.52
CA LYS A 95 -19.01 11.44 -15.90
C LYS A 95 -17.93 11.04 -16.91
N HIS A 96 -18.29 10.32 -17.97
CA HIS A 96 -17.38 9.89 -19.03
C HIS A 96 -16.76 11.07 -19.82
N LEU A 97 -17.33 12.27 -19.74
CA LEU A 97 -16.84 13.46 -20.44
C LEU A 97 -15.42 13.87 -19.98
N VAL A 98 -15.00 13.50 -18.75
CA VAL A 98 -13.64 13.78 -18.23
C VAL A 98 -12.53 13.13 -19.04
N ARG A 99 -12.84 12.09 -19.84
CA ARG A 99 -11.87 11.34 -20.65
C ARG A 99 -11.95 11.65 -22.15
N VAL A 100 -12.77 12.61 -22.57
CA VAL A 100 -12.84 13.02 -23.99
C VAL A 100 -11.49 13.56 -24.41
N ARG A 101 -10.92 13.02 -25.49
CA ARG A 101 -9.60 13.41 -26.00
C ARG A 101 -9.76 14.49 -27.07
N GLY A 102 -9.27 15.69 -26.77
CA GLY A 102 -9.20 16.79 -27.72
C GLY A 102 -7.87 16.83 -28.49
N LYS A 103 -7.51 18.03 -28.96
CA LYS A 103 -6.27 18.30 -29.69
C LYS A 103 -5.04 17.78 -28.95
N LYS A 104 -4.17 17.06 -29.66
CA LYS A 104 -2.98 16.37 -29.13
C LYS A 104 -3.29 15.28 -28.09
N GLY A 105 -4.52 14.75 -28.06
CA GLY A 105 -4.95 13.74 -27.10
C GLY A 105 -5.13 14.28 -25.67
N LYS A 106 -5.18 15.61 -25.50
CA LYS A 106 -5.39 16.22 -24.18
C LYS A 106 -6.83 16.01 -23.73
N THR A 107 -7.00 15.58 -22.48
CA THR A 107 -8.31 15.46 -21.82
C THR A 107 -8.64 16.73 -21.02
N PRO A 108 -9.89 16.92 -20.56
CA PRO A 108 -10.24 18.01 -19.66
C PRO A 108 -9.34 18.10 -18.41
N LEU A 109 -8.91 16.96 -17.82
CA LEU A 109 -7.96 16.97 -16.70
C LEU A 109 -6.60 17.58 -17.09
N HIS A 110 -6.11 17.31 -18.29
CA HIS A 110 -4.87 17.93 -18.79
C HIS A 110 -4.99 19.46 -18.90
N TYR A 111 -6.16 19.98 -19.28
CA TYR A 111 -6.42 21.42 -19.31
C TYR A 111 -6.56 21.99 -17.89
N LEU A 112 -7.23 21.28 -16.97
CA LEU A 112 -7.29 21.66 -15.56
C LEU A 112 -5.88 21.78 -14.96
N CYS A 113 -5.00 20.82 -15.24
CA CYS A 113 -3.60 20.86 -14.78
C CYS A 113 -2.77 21.97 -15.45
N LYS A 114 -3.21 22.49 -16.61
CA LYS A 114 -2.58 23.63 -17.27
C LYS A 114 -3.02 24.95 -16.64
N VAL A 115 -4.32 25.11 -16.38
CA VAL A 115 -4.93 26.37 -15.90
C VAL A 115 -4.82 26.50 -14.38
N GLY A 116 -4.87 25.40 -13.63
CA GLY A 116 -4.89 25.37 -12.17
C GLY A 116 -6.15 24.78 -11.55
N ASN A 117 -6.11 24.46 -10.25
CA ASN A 117 -7.28 23.98 -9.49
C ASN A 117 -7.95 25.09 -8.66
N GLN A 118 -7.96 26.33 -9.15
CA GLN A 118 -8.63 27.44 -8.45
C GLN A 118 -10.13 27.20 -8.26
N LEU A 119 -10.73 26.38 -9.12
CA LEU A 119 -12.14 26.05 -9.08
C LEU A 119 -12.47 24.86 -8.15
N GLY A 120 -11.46 24.12 -7.67
CA GLY A 120 -11.70 22.89 -6.90
C GLY A 120 -12.33 21.75 -7.72
N LEU A 121 -12.12 21.71 -9.04
CA LEU A 121 -12.66 20.68 -9.92
C LEU A 121 -11.88 19.36 -9.90
N LEU A 122 -10.66 19.37 -9.36
CA LEU A 122 -9.79 18.19 -9.42
C LEU A 122 -10.43 16.99 -8.71
N ASP A 123 -10.94 17.15 -7.50
CA ASP A 123 -11.54 16.05 -6.75
C ASP A 123 -12.75 15.47 -7.50
N THR A 124 -13.63 16.33 -8.03
CA THR A 124 -14.78 15.91 -8.85
C THR A 124 -14.36 15.13 -10.10
N PHE A 125 -13.26 15.53 -10.77
CA PHE A 125 -12.77 14.81 -11.95
C PHE A 125 -12.25 13.41 -11.58
N LEU A 126 -11.59 13.31 -10.42
CA LEU A 126 -11.06 12.05 -9.92
C LEU A 126 -12.16 11.13 -9.38
N GLU A 127 -13.22 11.68 -8.80
CA GLU A 127 -14.44 10.96 -8.43
C GLU A 127 -15.22 10.48 -9.66
N ALA A 128 -15.30 11.30 -10.71
CA ALA A 128 -15.97 10.94 -11.96
C ALA A 128 -15.24 9.80 -12.69
N SER A 129 -13.90 9.82 -12.71
CA SER A 129 -13.10 8.70 -13.23
C SER A 129 -11.69 8.69 -12.62
N PRO A 130 -11.37 7.79 -11.67
CA PRO A 130 -10.04 7.73 -11.05
C PRO A 130 -8.91 7.46 -12.05
N ASP A 131 -9.21 6.75 -13.13
CA ASP A 131 -8.24 6.37 -14.16
C ASP A 131 -7.84 7.51 -15.08
N CYS A 132 -8.54 8.65 -15.03
CA CYS A 132 -8.22 9.80 -15.88
C CYS A 132 -6.83 10.39 -15.60
N ILE A 133 -6.23 10.13 -14.42
CA ILE A 133 -4.84 10.52 -14.11
C ILE A 133 -3.82 9.78 -14.98
N GLN A 134 -4.16 8.56 -15.41
CA GLN A 134 -3.29 7.73 -16.24
C GLN A 134 -3.39 8.09 -17.72
N ASP A 135 -4.38 8.90 -18.14
CA ASP A 135 -4.49 9.31 -19.53
C ASP A 135 -3.25 10.11 -19.94
N VAL A 136 -2.82 9.89 -21.19
CA VAL A 136 -1.65 10.53 -21.77
C VAL A 136 -2.00 11.25 -23.05
N THR A 137 -1.29 12.34 -23.27
CA THR A 137 -1.29 13.05 -24.56
C THR A 137 -0.55 12.25 -25.63
N THR A 138 -0.66 12.69 -26.88
CA THR A 138 0.15 12.20 -28.03
C THR A 138 1.66 12.27 -27.80
N GLU A 139 2.11 13.09 -26.86
CA GLU A 139 3.52 13.24 -26.48
C GLU A 139 3.88 12.41 -25.23
N ASN A 140 3.05 11.41 -24.90
CA ASN A 140 3.10 10.57 -23.70
C ASN A 140 3.13 11.32 -22.36
N ARG A 141 2.74 12.60 -22.35
CA ARG A 141 2.68 13.43 -21.14
C ARG A 141 1.40 13.13 -20.37
N THR A 142 1.55 12.80 -19.08
CA THR A 142 0.45 12.67 -18.12
C THR A 142 0.02 14.03 -17.55
N ALA A 143 -1.11 14.06 -16.81
CA ALA A 143 -1.54 15.22 -16.04
C ALA A 143 -0.44 15.79 -15.12
N LEU A 144 0.37 14.91 -14.51
CA LEU A 144 1.51 15.29 -13.66
C LEU A 144 2.55 16.11 -14.45
N HIS A 145 2.94 15.66 -15.64
CA HIS A 145 3.91 16.37 -16.49
C HIS A 145 3.40 17.78 -16.84
N ILE A 146 2.11 17.91 -17.17
CA ILE A 146 1.51 19.21 -17.52
C ILE A 146 1.46 20.14 -16.32
N ALA A 147 1.09 19.65 -15.13
CA ALA A 147 1.05 20.46 -13.92
C ALA A 147 2.45 21.02 -13.56
N ILE A 148 3.50 20.21 -13.69
CA ILE A 148 4.89 20.63 -13.47
C ILE A 148 5.31 21.68 -14.50
N GLN A 149 5.06 21.42 -15.79
CA GLN A 149 5.42 22.36 -16.86
C GLN A 149 4.80 23.76 -16.65
N ASN A 150 3.60 23.83 -16.06
CA ASN A 150 2.89 25.08 -15.78
C ASN A 150 3.05 25.58 -14.33
N ASN A 151 3.97 24.97 -13.55
CA ASN A 151 4.28 25.32 -12.16
C ASN A 151 3.04 25.36 -11.23
N ARG A 152 2.10 24.42 -11.42
CA ARG A 152 0.84 24.34 -10.66
C ARG A 152 1.01 23.56 -9.36
N LEU A 153 1.66 24.17 -8.37
CA LEU A 153 1.90 23.56 -7.06
C LEU A 153 0.61 23.15 -6.33
N ASP A 154 -0.44 23.96 -6.48
CA ASP A 154 -1.81 23.70 -5.98
C ASP A 154 -2.36 22.35 -6.46
N VAL A 155 -2.26 22.13 -7.78
CA VAL A 155 -2.69 20.88 -8.43
C VAL A 155 -1.78 19.72 -8.04
N LEU A 156 -0.46 19.96 -8.00
CA LEU A 156 0.53 18.92 -7.73
C LEU A 156 0.36 18.30 -6.33
N GLN A 157 0.16 19.12 -5.30
CA GLN A 157 -0.04 18.64 -3.93
C GLN A 157 -1.25 17.70 -3.83
N LEU A 158 -2.36 18.07 -4.47
CA LEU A 158 -3.57 17.26 -4.52
C LEU A 158 -3.37 15.98 -5.35
N LEU A 159 -2.79 16.09 -6.55
CA LEU A 159 -2.46 14.93 -7.38
C LEU A 159 -1.59 13.92 -6.63
N PHE A 160 -0.54 14.37 -5.93
CA PHE A 160 0.31 13.47 -5.14
C PHE A 160 -0.43 12.85 -3.95
N ARG A 161 -1.30 13.60 -3.26
CA ARG A 161 -2.12 13.07 -2.17
C ARG A 161 -3.02 11.93 -2.65
N THR A 162 -3.63 12.10 -3.83
CA THR A 162 -4.51 11.08 -4.41
C THR A 162 -3.72 9.91 -4.98
N LEU A 163 -2.61 10.19 -5.67
CA LEU A 163 -1.76 9.18 -6.30
C LEU A 163 -1.11 8.24 -5.27
N LYS A 164 -0.67 8.73 -4.11
CA LYS A 164 -0.04 7.89 -3.06
C LYS A 164 -0.91 6.71 -2.59
N ARG A 165 -2.23 6.80 -2.79
CA ARG A 165 -3.20 5.79 -2.37
C ARG A 165 -3.49 4.74 -3.46
N LYS A 166 -2.84 4.84 -4.63
CA LYS A 166 -3.10 3.99 -5.80
C LYS A 166 -1.92 3.08 -6.10
N ASP A 167 -2.20 1.83 -6.52
CA ASP A 167 -1.16 0.82 -6.79
C ASP A 167 -0.21 1.20 -7.94
N TYR A 168 -0.70 2.00 -8.90
CA TYR A 168 0.06 2.48 -10.06
C TYR A 168 0.83 3.78 -9.80
N TYR A 169 0.93 4.23 -8.54
CA TYR A 169 1.65 5.45 -8.14
C TYR A 169 3.05 5.56 -8.76
N TRP A 170 3.84 4.49 -8.61
CA TRP A 170 5.22 4.43 -9.08
C TRP A 170 5.32 4.61 -10.59
N GLU A 171 4.40 3.98 -11.32
CA GLU A 171 4.36 4.06 -12.78
C GLU A 171 4.05 5.49 -13.22
N VAL A 172 3.04 6.14 -12.66
CA VAL A 172 2.65 7.51 -13.05
C VAL A 172 3.75 8.54 -12.77
N VAL A 173 4.44 8.43 -11.62
CA VAL A 173 5.53 9.36 -11.24
C VAL A 173 6.76 9.20 -12.12
N ASN A 174 7.08 7.95 -12.52
CA ASN A 174 8.27 7.64 -13.30
C ASN A 174 8.00 7.45 -14.80
N ARG A 175 6.77 7.66 -15.25
CA ARG A 175 6.42 7.66 -16.68
C ARG A 175 7.28 8.69 -17.41
N LYS A 176 7.77 8.28 -18.58
CA LYS A 176 8.56 9.10 -19.47
C LYS A 176 7.67 9.69 -20.55
N ASP A 177 7.85 10.97 -20.87
CA ASP A 177 7.25 11.57 -22.05
C ASP A 177 7.92 11.09 -23.36
N LYS A 178 7.50 11.65 -24.49
CA LYS A 178 8.05 11.32 -25.82
C LYS A 178 9.56 11.54 -25.96
N ASP A 179 10.16 12.39 -25.12
CA ASP A 179 11.58 12.75 -25.14
C ASP A 179 12.36 11.95 -24.07
N GLY A 180 11.69 10.99 -23.42
CA GLY A 180 12.24 10.20 -22.33
C GLY A 180 12.25 10.92 -20.98
N ASN A 181 11.75 12.15 -20.88
CA ASN A 181 11.80 12.93 -19.65
C ASN A 181 10.73 12.43 -18.67
N THR A 182 11.15 12.13 -17.44
CA THR A 182 10.21 11.94 -16.32
C THR A 182 9.77 13.27 -15.72
N ALA A 183 8.75 13.24 -14.85
CA ALA A 183 8.36 14.40 -14.03
C ALA A 183 9.54 15.10 -13.34
N LEU A 184 10.54 14.33 -12.88
CA LEU A 184 11.74 14.84 -12.23
C LEU A 184 12.65 15.61 -13.20
N HIS A 185 12.77 15.15 -14.45
CA HIS A 185 13.49 15.87 -15.50
C HIS A 185 12.80 17.19 -15.82
N ILE A 186 11.47 17.19 -16.02
CA ILE A 186 10.73 18.42 -16.31
C ILE A 186 10.88 19.45 -15.17
N ALA A 187 10.79 19.02 -13.91
CA ALA A 187 11.02 19.90 -12.76
C ALA A 187 12.45 20.47 -12.73
N ALA A 188 13.46 19.69 -13.16
CA ALA A 188 14.84 20.15 -13.28
C ALA A 188 15.03 21.16 -14.43
N ILE A 189 14.40 20.93 -15.60
CA ILE A 189 14.43 21.85 -16.77
C ILE A 189 13.84 23.21 -16.38
N HIS A 190 12.69 23.22 -15.72
CA HIS A 190 11.97 24.45 -15.36
C HIS A 190 12.46 25.12 -14.07
N ASN A 191 13.60 24.69 -13.51
CA ASN A 191 14.17 25.22 -12.26
C ASN A 191 13.17 25.25 -11.08
N GLN A 192 12.52 24.11 -10.78
CA GLN A 192 11.48 24.03 -9.73
C GLN A 192 11.93 23.23 -8.50
N PRO A 193 12.68 23.84 -7.56
CA PRO A 193 13.25 23.14 -6.40
C PRO A 193 12.20 22.58 -5.44
N LYS A 194 11.07 23.28 -5.26
CA LYS A 194 9.94 22.81 -4.42
C LYS A 194 9.31 21.55 -5.00
N VAL A 195 9.10 21.51 -6.32
CA VAL A 195 8.55 20.33 -7.03
C VAL A 195 9.54 19.16 -6.98
N LEU A 196 10.83 19.42 -7.16
CA LEU A 196 11.89 18.41 -7.02
C LEU A 196 11.86 17.76 -5.63
N LYS A 197 11.80 18.56 -4.56
CA LYS A 197 11.68 18.03 -3.19
C LYS A 197 10.42 17.18 -3.02
N LEU A 198 9.28 17.63 -3.54
CA LEU A 198 8.03 16.87 -3.50
C LEU A 198 8.13 15.54 -4.25
N LEU A 199 8.70 15.53 -5.46
CA LEU A 199 8.91 14.33 -6.28
C LEU A 199 9.88 13.34 -5.61
N LEU A 200 10.97 13.82 -5.02
CA LEU A 200 11.93 12.97 -4.30
C LEU A 200 11.31 12.37 -3.02
N ASN A 201 10.52 13.14 -2.27
CA ASN A 201 9.72 12.62 -1.16
C ASN A 201 8.67 11.59 -1.61
N CYS A 202 8.31 11.66 -2.89
CA CYS A 202 7.43 10.73 -3.58
C CYS A 202 8.18 9.53 -4.20
N LYS A 203 9.43 9.30 -3.81
CA LYS A 203 10.29 8.22 -4.32
C LYS A 203 10.47 8.24 -5.85
N ALA A 204 10.39 9.41 -6.51
CA ALA A 204 10.72 9.49 -7.93
C ALA A 204 12.15 8.98 -8.19
N ASP A 205 12.34 8.23 -9.28
CA ASP A 205 13.63 7.67 -9.65
C ASP A 205 14.57 8.78 -10.16
N LYS A 206 15.53 9.14 -9.32
CA LYS A 206 16.57 10.12 -9.64
C LYS A 206 17.63 9.63 -10.62
N HIS A 207 17.67 8.32 -10.88
CA HIS A 207 18.64 7.68 -11.77
C HIS A 207 18.06 7.39 -13.16
N ALA A 208 16.76 7.59 -13.36
CA ALA A 208 16.14 7.52 -14.67
C ALA A 208 16.84 8.49 -15.63
N THR A 209 17.07 8.02 -16.85
CA THR A 209 17.66 8.82 -17.94
C THR A 209 16.61 9.15 -19.00
N ASN A 210 16.72 10.34 -19.60
CA ASN A 210 15.95 10.72 -20.78
C ASN A 210 16.55 10.13 -22.08
N GLN A 211 15.99 10.45 -23.25
CA GLN A 211 16.49 9.93 -24.53
C GLN A 211 17.93 10.35 -24.85
N VAL A 212 18.37 11.48 -24.32
CA VAL A 212 19.76 11.99 -24.47
C VAL A 212 20.72 11.28 -23.51
N GLY A 213 20.22 10.41 -22.62
CA GLY A 213 21.04 9.72 -21.62
C GLY A 213 21.32 10.55 -20.36
N LEU A 214 20.70 11.72 -20.22
CA LEU A 214 20.88 12.57 -19.04
C LEU A 214 19.90 12.19 -17.95
N THR A 215 20.38 12.16 -16.71
CA THR A 215 19.51 12.12 -15.52
C THR A 215 18.97 13.52 -15.20
N ALA A 216 17.98 13.62 -14.30
CA ALA A 216 17.51 14.92 -13.81
C ALA A 216 18.64 15.80 -13.23
N LEU A 217 19.67 15.18 -12.63
CA LEU A 217 20.88 15.90 -12.18
C LEU A 217 21.69 16.44 -13.36
N GLY A 218 21.91 15.62 -14.39
CA GLY A 218 22.62 16.05 -15.60
C GLY A 218 21.92 17.21 -16.30
N VAL A 219 20.58 17.16 -16.37
CA VAL A 219 19.76 18.26 -16.89
C VAL A 219 19.90 19.51 -16.01
N ALA A 220 19.82 19.39 -14.68
CA ALA A 220 20.01 20.53 -13.78
C ALA A 220 21.41 21.16 -13.91
N GLN A 221 22.44 20.35 -14.17
CA GLN A 221 23.81 20.80 -14.44
C GLN A 221 23.91 21.56 -15.77
N GLN A 222 23.33 21.02 -16.85
CA GLN A 222 23.31 21.67 -18.15
C GLN A 222 22.65 23.05 -18.12
N HIS A 223 21.59 23.20 -17.33
CA HIS A 223 20.89 24.47 -17.15
C HIS A 223 21.46 25.37 -16.02
N ASN A 224 22.57 24.97 -15.37
CA ASN A 224 23.19 25.70 -14.26
C ASN A 224 22.26 26.00 -13.05
N ASN A 225 21.28 25.12 -12.79
CA ASN A 225 20.29 25.29 -11.73
C ASN A 225 20.86 24.87 -10.36
N ARG A 226 21.63 25.76 -9.71
CA ARG A 226 22.40 25.47 -8.46
C ARG A 226 21.57 24.82 -7.34
N GLU A 227 20.37 25.33 -7.06
CA GLU A 227 19.53 24.79 -6.00
C GLU A 227 19.06 23.36 -6.33
N ASN A 228 18.62 23.13 -7.57
CA ASN A 228 18.22 21.81 -8.05
C ASN A 228 19.39 20.81 -8.01
N ILE A 229 20.60 21.26 -8.39
CA ILE A 229 21.81 20.44 -8.30
C ILE A 229 22.07 20.05 -6.84
N ALA A 230 21.96 20.98 -5.89
CA ALA A 230 22.15 20.69 -4.48
C ALA A 230 21.12 19.68 -3.94
N ILE A 231 19.85 19.85 -4.30
CA ILE A 231 18.76 18.94 -3.93
C ILE A 231 19.00 17.53 -4.50
N LEU A 232 19.37 17.43 -5.77
CA LEU A 232 19.58 16.17 -6.47
C LEU A 232 20.88 15.45 -6.08
N LYS A 233 21.94 16.20 -5.74
CA LYS A 233 23.20 15.65 -5.19
C LYS A 233 23.03 15.16 -3.75
N GLY A 234 22.14 15.78 -2.97
CA GLY A 234 21.76 15.33 -1.64
C GLY A 234 22.73 15.75 -0.53
N CYS A 235 22.83 17.06 -0.26
CA CYS A 235 23.32 17.53 1.05
C CYS A 235 22.25 17.33 2.14
N PHE A 236 21.95 16.07 2.43
CA PHE A 236 21.28 15.59 3.65
C PHE A 236 22.21 14.52 4.26
N ILE A 237 22.52 14.67 5.56
CA ILE A 237 23.65 14.09 6.33
C ILE A 237 24.13 12.68 5.86
N PRO A 238 25.44 12.46 5.55
CA PRO A 238 25.90 11.31 4.78
C PRO A 238 26.40 10.08 5.55
N VAL A 239 26.58 10.12 6.88
CA VAL A 239 27.32 9.04 7.57
C VAL A 239 26.47 7.79 7.84
N VAL A 240 25.21 7.95 8.28
CA VAL A 240 24.34 6.80 8.63
C VAL A 240 23.65 6.19 7.39
N SER A 241 23.43 6.98 6.34
CA SER A 241 22.69 6.53 5.14
C SER A 241 23.57 5.79 4.12
N ASN A 242 24.86 6.09 4.04
CA ASN A 242 25.77 5.42 3.10
C ASN A 242 26.08 3.97 3.51
N PHE A 243 26.24 3.72 4.81
CA PHE A 243 26.41 2.37 5.32
C PHE A 243 25.11 1.57 5.14
N LYS A 244 23.96 2.14 5.55
CA LYS A 244 22.63 1.54 5.35
C LYS A 244 22.35 1.24 3.89
N ARG A 245 22.61 2.17 2.96
CA ARG A 245 22.36 1.99 1.51
C ARG A 245 23.33 1.02 0.85
N LYS A 246 24.60 0.97 1.28
CA LYS A 246 25.60 0.03 0.72
C LYS A 246 25.32 -1.40 1.20
N LEU A 247 24.96 -1.55 2.48
CA LEU A 247 24.51 -2.81 3.06
C LEU A 247 23.18 -3.26 2.43
N GLU A 248 22.18 -2.36 2.33
CA GLU A 248 20.92 -2.62 1.62
C GLU A 248 21.20 -3.02 0.17
N LYS A 249 22.00 -2.29 -0.62
CA LYS A 249 22.27 -2.66 -2.02
C LYS A 249 22.94 -4.03 -2.16
N GLN A 250 23.87 -4.39 -1.27
CA GLN A 250 24.50 -5.70 -1.31
C GLN A 250 23.53 -6.79 -0.90
N VAL A 251 22.81 -6.60 0.21
CA VAL A 251 21.78 -7.54 0.68
C VAL A 251 20.68 -7.69 -0.38
N VAL A 252 20.12 -6.61 -0.92
CA VAL A 252 19.15 -6.63 -2.06
C VAL A 252 19.72 -7.45 -3.21
N LYS A 253 20.95 -7.20 -3.64
CA LYS A 253 21.54 -7.91 -4.79
C LYS A 253 21.64 -9.41 -4.54
N TYR A 254 22.09 -9.83 -3.35
CA TYR A 254 22.20 -11.24 -3.00
C TYR A 254 20.83 -11.89 -2.77
N VAL A 255 19.92 -11.20 -2.07
CA VAL A 255 18.54 -11.62 -1.80
C VAL A 255 17.76 -11.77 -3.10
N THR A 256 17.79 -10.77 -3.99
CA THR A 256 17.13 -10.82 -5.30
C THR A 256 17.73 -11.89 -6.20
N LYS A 257 19.05 -12.13 -6.13
CA LYS A 257 19.68 -13.22 -6.89
C LYS A 257 19.29 -14.60 -6.34
N ALA A 258 19.23 -14.75 -5.02
CA ALA A 258 18.79 -15.98 -4.36
C ALA A 258 17.29 -16.25 -4.59
N SER A 259 16.45 -15.22 -4.49
CA SER A 259 15.02 -15.35 -4.75
C SER A 259 14.71 -15.61 -6.23
N LEU A 260 15.45 -14.98 -7.15
CA LEU A 260 15.35 -15.28 -8.57
C LEU A 260 15.72 -16.75 -8.84
N LEU A 261 16.79 -17.27 -8.24
CA LEU A 261 17.20 -18.67 -8.34
C LEU A 261 16.16 -19.67 -7.77
N ILE A 262 15.50 -19.32 -6.67
CA ILE A 262 14.53 -20.19 -5.99
C ILE A 262 13.16 -20.17 -6.70
N PHE A 263 12.70 -19.00 -7.16
CA PHE A 263 11.32 -18.81 -7.65
C PHE A 263 11.19 -18.76 -9.18
N GLN A 264 12.30 -18.73 -9.95
CA GLN A 264 12.29 -18.51 -11.42
C GLN A 264 11.37 -19.43 -12.22
N ASN A 265 11.15 -20.65 -11.74
CA ASN A 265 10.40 -21.68 -12.46
C ASN A 265 9.10 -22.08 -11.75
N MET A 266 8.75 -21.46 -10.61
CA MET A 266 7.59 -21.87 -9.81
C MET A 266 6.24 -21.46 -10.42
N ASP A 267 6.20 -20.36 -11.20
CA ASP A 267 4.97 -19.90 -11.84
C ASP A 267 4.58 -20.77 -13.06
N ASN A 268 5.47 -21.64 -13.56
CA ASN A 268 5.25 -22.51 -14.73
C ASN A 268 5.03 -24.00 -14.39
N ILE A 269 4.85 -24.34 -13.11
CA ILE A 269 4.66 -25.72 -12.65
C ILE A 269 3.25 -26.20 -13.02
N SER A 270 3.13 -27.44 -13.52
CA SER A 270 1.82 -28.05 -13.83
C SER A 270 0.97 -28.20 -12.56
N ALA A 271 -0.36 -28.30 -12.70
CA ALA A 271 -1.24 -28.45 -11.54
C ALA A 271 -0.93 -29.74 -10.74
N ASP A 272 -0.53 -30.81 -11.43
CA ASP A 272 -0.22 -32.11 -10.85
C ASP A 272 1.13 -32.09 -10.10
N ASP A 273 2.17 -31.52 -10.72
CA ASP A 273 3.48 -31.36 -10.08
C ASP A 273 3.40 -30.43 -8.86
N ARG A 274 2.57 -29.38 -8.91
CA ARG A 274 2.33 -28.49 -7.77
C ARG A 274 1.67 -29.21 -6.62
N ASN A 275 0.67 -30.05 -6.89
CA ASN A 275 -0.02 -30.81 -5.86
C ASN A 275 0.93 -31.84 -5.22
N ALA A 276 1.77 -32.51 -6.02
CA ALA A 276 2.82 -33.40 -5.52
C ALA A 276 3.84 -32.63 -4.65
N LEU A 277 4.26 -31.44 -5.09
CA LEU A 277 5.20 -30.59 -4.36
C LEU A 277 4.61 -30.09 -3.03
N LEU A 278 3.33 -29.72 -2.99
CA LEU A 278 2.64 -29.34 -1.75
C LEU A 278 2.61 -30.50 -0.74
N VAL A 279 2.44 -31.75 -1.19
CA VAL A 279 2.52 -32.93 -0.32
C VAL A 279 3.93 -33.11 0.22
N ILE A 280 4.96 -33.03 -0.63
CA ILE A 280 6.37 -33.14 -0.22
C ILE A 280 6.72 -32.06 0.81
N LEU A 281 6.28 -30.82 0.59
CA LEU A 281 6.52 -29.72 1.53
C LEU A 281 5.73 -29.88 2.83
N GLY A 282 4.51 -30.39 2.78
CA GLY A 282 3.76 -30.77 3.97
C GLY A 282 4.51 -31.82 4.80
N LEU A 283 5.05 -32.87 4.14
CA LEU A 283 5.86 -33.90 4.79
C LEU A 283 7.13 -33.31 5.41
N LEU A 284 7.85 -32.43 4.70
CA LEU A 284 9.03 -31.75 5.23
C LEU A 284 8.71 -30.86 6.43
N LEU A 285 7.60 -30.10 6.41
CA LEU A 285 7.14 -29.31 7.54
C LEU A 285 6.83 -30.20 8.74
N THR A 286 6.12 -31.32 8.53
CA THR A 286 5.81 -32.25 9.62
C THR A 286 7.06 -32.93 10.18
N ALA A 287 7.97 -33.40 9.32
CA ALA A 287 9.20 -34.08 9.74
C ALA A 287 10.12 -33.16 10.54
N THR A 288 10.28 -31.91 10.10
CA THR A 288 11.08 -30.91 10.83
C THR A 288 10.44 -30.50 12.15
N TYR A 289 9.11 -30.34 12.18
CA TYR A 289 8.39 -30.07 13.44
C TYR A 289 8.54 -31.22 14.45
N GLN A 290 8.44 -32.47 13.99
CA GLN A 290 8.60 -33.65 14.85
C GLN A 290 10.05 -33.83 15.34
N ALA A 291 11.03 -33.58 14.47
CA ALA A 291 12.45 -33.59 14.85
C ALA A 291 12.76 -32.56 15.94
N THR A 292 12.05 -31.42 15.92
CA THR A 292 12.16 -30.38 16.95
C THR A 292 11.60 -30.86 18.30
N LEU A 293 10.43 -31.51 18.32
CA LEU A 293 9.82 -32.00 19.56
C LEU A 293 10.57 -33.17 20.19
N SER A 294 11.34 -33.91 19.40
CA SER A 294 12.11 -35.08 19.82
C SER A 294 13.61 -34.87 19.61
N PRO A 295 14.27 -34.03 20.43
CA PRO A 295 15.70 -33.78 20.30
C PRO A 295 16.51 -35.08 20.43
N PRO A 296 17.62 -35.22 19.69
CA PRO A 296 18.58 -36.30 19.91
C PRO A 296 19.07 -36.32 21.36
N GLY A 297 18.86 -37.44 22.06
CA GLY A 297 19.18 -37.55 23.50
C GLY A 297 18.03 -37.19 24.44
N GLY A 298 16.88 -36.79 23.91
CA GLY A 298 15.65 -36.58 24.67
C GLY A 298 15.62 -35.30 25.52
N VAL A 299 14.55 -35.18 26.28
CA VAL A 299 14.33 -34.09 27.24
C VAL A 299 14.53 -34.60 28.66
N ARG A 300 14.98 -33.74 29.57
CA ARG A 300 15.17 -34.09 30.97
C ARG A 300 13.83 -34.43 31.60
N GLN A 301 13.66 -35.70 31.98
CA GLN A 301 12.49 -36.22 32.70
C GLN A 301 12.73 -36.17 34.20
N GLY A 302 11.67 -35.98 34.97
CA GLY A 302 11.74 -35.94 36.42
C GLY A 302 11.90 -37.35 36.96
N GLU A 303 12.99 -37.64 37.64
CA GLU A 303 13.16 -38.92 38.31
C GLU A 303 12.20 -39.02 39.51
N ASN A 304 11.40 -40.09 39.56
CA ASN A 304 10.53 -40.42 40.69
C ASN A 304 11.27 -41.15 41.83
N THR A 305 12.54 -40.84 42.07
CA THR A 305 13.36 -41.47 43.11
C THR A 305 13.28 -40.69 44.42
N SER A 306 12.40 -41.17 45.30
CA SER A 306 12.40 -41.05 46.76
C SER A 306 12.98 -39.77 47.38
N LYS A 307 12.06 -38.93 47.86
CA LYS A 307 12.18 -37.96 48.97
C LYS A 307 13.57 -37.88 49.63
N SER A 308 14.41 -36.97 49.16
CA SER A 308 15.36 -36.26 50.03
C SER A 308 15.20 -34.76 49.79
N LYS A 309 15.02 -34.02 50.89
CA LYS A 309 14.86 -32.56 50.91
C LYS A 309 16.00 -31.87 50.15
N GLY A 310 15.71 -31.39 48.96
CA GLY A 310 16.56 -30.51 48.16
C GLY A 310 15.65 -29.83 47.13
N SER A 311 15.74 -28.51 47.02
CA SER A 311 14.97 -27.67 46.09
C SER A 311 14.85 -28.31 44.71
N TYR A 312 13.64 -28.75 44.32
CA TYR A 312 13.38 -29.14 42.95
C TYR A 312 13.56 -27.90 42.08
N ASP A 313 14.62 -27.86 41.30
CA ASP A 313 14.84 -26.82 40.30
C ASP A 313 13.88 -27.11 39.12
N ALA A 314 12.62 -26.72 39.28
CA ALA A 314 11.56 -26.92 38.29
C ALA A 314 11.89 -26.25 36.94
N THR A 315 12.92 -25.40 36.90
CA THR A 315 13.48 -24.69 35.75
C THR A 315 14.26 -25.58 34.76
N VAL A 316 14.52 -26.85 35.13
CA VAL A 316 15.37 -27.78 34.34
C VAL A 316 14.56 -28.88 33.64
N LEU A 317 13.31 -29.11 34.06
CA LEU A 317 12.44 -30.16 33.52
C LEU A 317 11.96 -29.80 32.11
N GLY A 318 11.98 -30.75 31.17
CA GLY A 318 11.52 -30.53 29.79
C GLY A 318 12.54 -29.90 28.83
N LYS A 319 13.70 -29.45 29.35
CA LYS A 319 14.81 -28.97 28.52
C LYS A 319 15.57 -30.11 27.85
N SER A 320 16.18 -29.84 26.70
CA SER A 320 17.01 -30.82 25.99
C SER A 320 18.21 -31.27 26.83
N VAL A 321 18.53 -32.57 26.77
CA VAL A 321 19.70 -33.16 27.43
C VAL A 321 21.01 -32.81 26.69
N MET A 322 20.90 -32.30 25.45
CA MET A 322 22.05 -32.03 24.58
C MET A 322 22.98 -30.96 25.13
N ASN A 323 24.28 -31.11 24.84
CA ASN A 323 25.26 -30.06 25.05
C ASN A 323 24.88 -28.80 24.23
N PRO A 324 25.05 -27.58 24.77
CA PRO A 324 24.70 -26.32 24.10
C PRO A 324 25.16 -26.20 22.65
N SER A 325 26.40 -26.61 22.35
CA SER A 325 26.96 -26.56 20.99
C SER A 325 26.30 -27.55 20.04
N ASN A 326 26.00 -28.77 20.51
CA ASN A 326 25.32 -29.80 19.71
C ASN A 326 23.85 -29.44 19.49
N PHE A 327 23.22 -28.82 20.47
CA PHE A 327 21.86 -28.30 20.37
C PHE A 327 21.77 -27.23 19.27
N LEU A 328 22.64 -26.21 19.30
CA LEU A 328 22.67 -25.19 18.24
C LEU A 328 22.99 -25.78 16.86
N LEU A 329 23.94 -26.71 16.79
CA LEU A 329 24.33 -27.36 15.53
C LEU A 329 23.18 -28.16 14.90
N PHE A 330 22.29 -28.73 15.71
CA PHE A 330 21.12 -29.48 15.24
C PHE A 330 19.94 -28.56 14.89
N TYR A 331 19.64 -27.58 15.75
CA TYR A 331 18.43 -26.75 15.61
C TYR A 331 18.58 -25.63 14.58
N ILE A 332 19.78 -25.07 14.36
CA ILE A 332 19.99 -24.03 13.35
C ILE A 332 19.67 -24.54 11.93
N PRO A 333 20.19 -25.70 11.47
CA PRO A 333 19.81 -26.26 10.16
C PRO A 333 18.34 -26.68 10.10
N THR A 334 17.81 -27.29 11.16
CA THR A 334 16.40 -27.73 11.22
C THR A 334 15.44 -26.55 11.08
N TYR A 335 15.76 -25.42 11.72
CA TYR A 335 15.01 -24.18 11.63
C TYR A 335 15.07 -23.58 10.21
N LEU A 336 16.24 -23.61 9.58
CA LEU A 336 16.41 -23.15 8.19
C LEU A 336 15.57 -23.99 7.21
N VAL A 337 15.59 -25.32 7.35
CA VAL A 337 14.78 -26.22 6.51
C VAL A 337 13.29 -25.97 6.71
N PHE A 338 12.83 -25.82 7.96
CA PHE A 338 11.43 -25.52 8.27
C PHE A 338 10.99 -24.21 7.60
N LEU A 339 11.76 -23.12 7.74
CA LEU A 339 11.43 -21.84 7.12
C LEU A 339 11.41 -21.92 5.60
N VAL A 340 12.44 -22.48 4.96
CA VAL A 340 12.48 -22.59 3.50
C VAL A 340 11.26 -23.37 2.98
N THR A 341 10.88 -24.45 3.67
CA THR A 341 9.71 -25.28 3.33
C THR A 341 8.40 -24.51 3.52
N LEU A 342 8.27 -23.74 4.60
CA LEU A 342 7.12 -22.88 4.89
C LEU A 342 6.91 -21.85 3.76
N PHE A 343 7.97 -21.19 3.33
CA PHE A 343 7.90 -20.17 2.27
C PHE A 343 7.62 -20.77 0.89
N LEU A 344 8.16 -21.94 0.57
CA LEU A 344 7.83 -22.64 -0.67
C LEU A 344 6.34 -23.03 -0.70
N THR A 345 5.81 -23.47 0.44
CA THR A 345 4.38 -23.77 0.62
C THR A 345 3.53 -22.51 0.38
N LEU A 346 3.89 -21.39 1.02
CA LEU A 346 3.21 -20.10 0.85
C LEU A 346 3.26 -19.58 -0.60
N ALA A 347 4.35 -19.82 -1.33
CA ALA A 347 4.49 -19.41 -2.72
C ALA A 347 3.60 -20.24 -3.66
N LEU A 348 3.51 -21.56 -3.46
CA LEU A 348 2.64 -22.45 -4.25
C LEU A 348 1.15 -22.23 -3.98
N LEU A 349 0.80 -21.61 -2.84
CA LEU A 349 -0.58 -21.28 -2.47
C LEU A 349 -1.19 -20.10 -3.26
N LYS A 350 -0.38 -19.37 -4.06
CA LYS A 350 -0.79 -18.18 -4.81
C LYS A 350 -2.01 -18.41 -5.72
N THR A 351 -2.14 -19.61 -6.29
CA THR A 351 -3.16 -20.00 -7.26
C THR A 351 -4.53 -20.38 -6.67
N PHE A 352 -4.65 -20.49 -5.34
CA PHE A 352 -5.93 -20.80 -4.69
C PHE A 352 -6.86 -19.58 -4.57
N PRO A 353 -8.19 -19.79 -4.44
CA PRO A 353 -9.15 -18.73 -4.18
C PRO A 353 -8.75 -17.86 -2.99
N ARG A 354 -9.03 -16.56 -3.07
CA ARG A 354 -8.50 -15.53 -2.15
C ARG A 354 -8.78 -15.85 -0.67
N ASP A 355 -9.98 -16.35 -0.37
CA ASP A 355 -10.43 -16.54 1.01
C ASP A 355 -9.83 -17.81 1.62
N PHE A 356 -9.81 -18.91 0.85
CA PHE A 356 -9.16 -20.17 1.22
C PHE A 356 -7.64 -20.00 1.42
N ARG A 357 -6.99 -19.26 0.52
CA ARG A 357 -5.57 -18.93 0.63
C ARG A 357 -5.26 -18.15 1.91
N SER A 358 -6.10 -17.20 2.28
CA SER A 358 -5.89 -16.37 3.48
C SER A 358 -6.03 -17.20 4.75
N ALA A 359 -7.01 -18.10 4.83
CA ALA A 359 -7.17 -19.02 5.95
C ALA A 359 -5.93 -19.93 6.12
N LEU A 360 -5.43 -20.52 5.02
CA LEU A 360 -4.29 -21.41 5.07
C LEU A 360 -2.97 -20.67 5.41
N GLN A 361 -2.81 -19.43 4.95
CA GLN A 361 -1.69 -18.57 5.35
C GLN A 361 -1.67 -18.27 6.84
N VAL A 362 -2.84 -18.04 7.44
CA VAL A 362 -2.97 -17.82 8.89
C VAL A 362 -2.59 -19.09 9.65
N LEU A 363 -3.08 -20.26 9.23
CA LEU A 363 -2.71 -21.54 9.85
C LEU A 363 -1.21 -21.82 9.79
N LEU A 364 -0.57 -21.56 8.63
CA LEU A 364 0.88 -21.71 8.44
C LEU A 364 1.67 -20.73 9.32
N ALA A 365 1.16 -19.52 9.55
CA ALA A 365 1.81 -18.57 10.45
C ALA A 365 1.72 -19.01 11.92
N PHE A 366 0.57 -19.53 12.36
CA PHE A 366 0.45 -20.12 13.69
C PHE A 366 1.37 -21.32 13.88
N LEU A 367 1.53 -22.17 12.86
CA LEU A 367 2.47 -23.29 12.89
C LEU A 367 3.93 -22.82 13.02
N ALA A 368 4.28 -21.70 12.39
CA ALA A 368 5.63 -21.14 12.51
C ALA A 368 5.90 -20.56 13.90
N VAL A 369 4.90 -19.89 14.50
CA VAL A 369 5.01 -19.38 15.87
C VAL A 369 5.14 -20.53 16.87
N SER A 370 4.32 -21.57 16.74
CA SER A 370 4.39 -22.73 17.64
C SER A 370 5.71 -23.48 17.50
N PHE A 371 6.27 -23.54 16.29
CA PHE A 371 7.59 -24.11 16.04
C PHE A 371 8.70 -23.31 16.72
N ASP A 372 8.69 -21.98 16.61
CA ASP A 372 9.68 -21.10 17.22
C ASP A 372 9.68 -21.20 18.75
N GLU A 373 8.50 -21.10 19.36
CA GLU A 373 8.33 -21.25 20.81
C GLU A 373 8.79 -22.63 21.30
N SER A 374 8.46 -23.70 20.56
CA SER A 374 8.89 -25.05 20.94
C SER A 374 10.41 -25.18 21.01
N ILE A 375 11.17 -24.58 20.08
CA ILE A 375 12.64 -24.65 20.09
C ILE A 375 13.22 -23.84 21.23
N CYS A 376 12.62 -22.68 21.51
CA CYS A 376 13.01 -21.80 22.58
C CYS A 376 12.80 -22.45 23.97
N ASP A 377 11.68 -23.14 24.18
CA ASP A 377 11.41 -23.85 25.42
C ASP A 377 12.32 -25.06 25.65
N LEU A 378 12.74 -25.74 24.56
CA LEU A 378 13.66 -26.88 24.64
C LEU A 378 15.12 -26.48 24.92
N ALA A 379 15.46 -25.19 24.89
CA ALA A 379 16.84 -24.72 25.02
C ALA A 379 17.47 -25.11 26.37
N PRO A 380 18.67 -25.76 26.38
CA PRO A 380 19.27 -26.28 27.60
C PRO A 380 19.75 -25.18 28.55
N THR A 381 20.16 -24.01 28.03
CA THR A 381 20.65 -22.88 28.83
C THR A 381 20.06 -21.54 28.35
N THR A 382 20.02 -20.57 29.26
CA THR A 382 19.59 -19.19 28.94
C THR A 382 20.41 -18.58 27.81
N SER A 383 21.71 -18.88 27.72
CA SER A 383 22.56 -18.41 26.63
C SER A 383 22.17 -19.00 25.27
N THR A 384 21.83 -20.31 25.20
CA THR A 384 21.34 -20.91 23.96
C THR A 384 19.99 -20.35 23.52
N TYR A 385 19.10 -20.07 24.49
CA TYR A 385 17.83 -19.39 24.25
C TYR A 385 18.04 -18.00 23.63
N THR A 386 18.94 -17.19 24.19
CA THR A 386 19.25 -15.86 23.64
C THR A 386 19.82 -15.94 22.21
N ILE A 387 20.71 -16.90 21.94
CA ILE A 387 21.29 -17.09 20.61
C ILE A 387 20.21 -17.49 19.59
N LEU A 388 19.31 -18.42 19.96
CA LEU A 388 18.22 -18.86 19.10
C LEU A 388 17.21 -17.75 18.83
N ASN A 389 16.86 -16.94 19.82
CA ASN A 389 15.98 -15.78 19.62
C ASN A 389 16.58 -14.72 18.70
N ILE A 390 17.89 -14.44 18.82
CA ILE A 390 18.57 -13.52 17.90
C ILE A 390 18.58 -14.11 16.49
N PHE A 391 18.87 -15.40 16.34
CA PHE A 391 18.90 -16.09 15.05
C PHE A 391 17.50 -16.14 14.39
N SER A 392 16.47 -16.50 15.14
CA SER A 392 15.05 -16.48 14.76
C SER A 392 14.62 -15.08 14.31
N GLY A 393 14.92 -14.05 15.10
CA GLY A 393 14.61 -12.66 14.75
C GLY A 393 15.31 -12.19 13.48
N ILE A 394 16.57 -12.53 13.27
CA ILE A 394 17.32 -12.21 12.04
C ILE A 394 16.70 -12.93 10.83
N LEU A 395 16.38 -14.21 10.96
CA LEU A 395 15.74 -14.97 9.89
C LEU A 395 14.34 -14.43 9.58
N PHE A 396 13.53 -14.13 10.59
CA PHE A 396 12.22 -13.51 10.42
C PHE A 396 12.33 -12.18 9.67
N LEU A 397 13.28 -11.31 10.04
CA LEU A 397 13.51 -10.04 9.35
C LEU A 397 13.96 -10.23 7.89
N LEU A 398 14.88 -11.17 7.63
CA LEU A 398 15.31 -11.53 6.28
C LEU A 398 14.15 -12.09 5.46
N MET A 399 13.24 -12.85 6.08
CA MET A 399 12.09 -13.45 5.43
C MET A 399 10.96 -12.45 5.16
N VAL A 400 10.64 -11.56 6.10
CA VAL A 400 9.72 -10.43 5.87
C VAL A 400 10.24 -9.54 4.73
N TYR A 401 11.55 -9.30 4.71
CA TYR A 401 12.20 -8.57 3.64
C TYR A 401 12.09 -9.30 2.28
N MET A 402 12.31 -10.62 2.24
CA MET A 402 12.08 -11.45 1.06
C MET A 402 10.63 -11.37 0.56
N CYS A 403 9.62 -11.42 1.44
CA CYS A 403 8.22 -11.28 1.07
C CYS A 403 7.90 -9.92 0.42
N ILE A 404 8.48 -8.85 0.97
CA ILE A 404 8.33 -7.49 0.44
C ILE A 404 8.98 -7.36 -0.95
N VAL A 405 10.17 -7.96 -1.14
CA VAL A 405 10.93 -7.90 -2.40
C VAL A 405 10.35 -8.81 -3.49
N CYS A 406 9.84 -10.00 -3.14
CA CYS A 406 9.41 -11.03 -4.10
C CYS A 406 7.96 -10.91 -4.58
N ARG A 407 7.23 -9.83 -4.24
CA ARG A 407 5.81 -9.65 -4.58
C ARG A 407 4.94 -10.89 -4.26
N VAL A 408 5.17 -11.54 -3.11
CA VAL A 408 4.11 -12.37 -2.52
C VAL A 408 2.97 -11.41 -2.16
N SER A 409 1.73 -11.71 -2.55
CA SER A 409 0.61 -10.76 -2.52
C SER A 409 0.59 -9.93 -1.22
N LYS A 410 0.56 -8.60 -1.33
CA LYS A 410 0.71 -7.63 -0.21
C LYS A 410 -0.21 -7.84 1.00
N ILE A 411 -1.15 -8.78 0.96
CA ILE A 411 -2.15 -9.03 2.02
C ILE A 411 -1.74 -10.18 2.94
N SER A 412 -0.88 -11.11 2.50
CA SER A 412 -0.49 -12.26 3.33
C SER A 412 0.55 -11.92 4.42
N VAL A 413 1.03 -10.68 4.46
CA VAL A 413 1.98 -10.19 5.47
C VAL A 413 1.30 -9.21 6.45
N SER A 414 -0.03 -9.03 6.36
CA SER A 414 -0.79 -8.35 7.41
C SER A 414 -1.25 -9.34 8.48
N ILE A 415 -0.33 -10.16 9.01
CA ILE A 415 -0.45 -10.62 10.40
C ILE A 415 0.32 -9.58 11.20
N VAL A 416 -0.35 -8.46 11.48
CA VAL A 416 0.11 -7.54 12.53
C VAL A 416 -0.29 -8.20 13.85
N GLY A 417 0.42 -9.28 14.20
CA GLY A 417 0.54 -9.66 15.59
C GLY A 417 1.45 -8.62 16.23
N CYS A 418 0.95 -7.91 17.23
CA CYS A 418 1.79 -7.09 18.09
C CYS A 418 2.83 -8.01 18.75
N TRP A 419 4.02 -8.11 18.16
CA TRP A 419 5.23 -8.43 18.91
C TRP A 419 5.46 -7.25 19.86
N ILE A 420 4.88 -7.31 21.05
CA ILE A 420 5.28 -6.42 22.13
C ILE A 420 6.68 -6.88 22.54
N PHE A 421 7.67 -6.16 22.02
CA PHE A 421 9.07 -6.14 22.44
C PHE A 421 9.22 -6.29 23.97
N PRO A 422 9.98 -7.29 24.45
CA PRO A 422 10.59 -7.20 25.77
C PRO A 422 12.09 -6.81 25.70
N SER A 423 12.77 -7.02 24.57
CA SER A 423 14.24 -7.02 24.55
C SER A 423 14.93 -5.65 24.57
N ILE A 424 14.18 -4.54 24.42
CA ILE A 424 14.77 -3.18 24.46
C ILE A 424 14.66 -2.54 25.86
N LEU A 425 13.77 -3.01 26.74
CA LEU A 425 13.64 -2.41 28.08
C LEU A 425 14.81 -2.79 29.01
N TYR A 426 15.45 -3.95 28.78
CA TYR A 426 16.62 -4.40 29.54
C TYR A 426 17.88 -3.55 29.31
N LEU A 427 17.94 -2.81 28.18
CA LEU A 427 19.08 -1.95 27.86
C LEU A 427 18.91 -0.50 28.33
N CYS A 428 17.70 -0.08 28.70
CA CYS A 428 17.39 1.32 29.03
C CYS A 428 17.27 1.62 30.53
N LEU A 429 17.06 0.62 31.37
CA LEU A 429 17.05 0.79 32.83
C LEU A 429 18.23 0.03 33.41
N GLY A 430 19.22 0.81 33.86
CA GLY A 430 20.43 0.28 34.48
C GLY A 430 20.13 -0.65 35.63
N SER A 431 21.06 -1.57 35.86
CA SER A 431 21.20 -2.45 37.01
C SER A 431 20.66 -1.83 38.31
N GLU A 432 19.61 -2.44 38.88
CA GLU A 432 19.38 -2.64 40.33
C GLU A 432 17.91 -2.87 40.74
N ILE A 433 16.95 -3.00 39.80
CA ILE A 433 15.57 -3.34 40.19
C ILE A 433 15.07 -4.52 39.35
N ASP A 434 14.97 -5.69 39.99
CA ASP A 434 14.25 -6.87 39.47
C ASP A 434 12.74 -6.58 39.46
N VAL A 435 12.28 -5.90 38.42
CA VAL A 435 10.84 -5.75 38.14
C VAL A 435 10.44 -6.86 37.19
N GLY A 436 9.66 -7.83 37.71
CA GLY A 436 9.05 -8.89 36.91
C GLY A 436 8.13 -8.31 35.84
N ALA A 437 8.51 -8.48 34.57
CA ALA A 437 7.66 -8.13 33.44
C ALA A 437 6.68 -9.28 33.18
N GLY A 438 5.39 -9.07 33.46
CA GLY A 438 4.33 -9.98 33.04
C GLY A 438 4.07 -9.87 31.53
N GLN A 439 4.13 -10.98 30.81
CA GLN A 439 3.67 -11.09 29.43
C GLN A 439 2.21 -11.53 29.40
N GLY A 440 1.34 -10.68 28.86
CA GLY A 440 -0.04 -11.03 28.51
C GLY A 440 -0.29 -10.71 27.04
N LEU A 441 -0.78 -11.70 26.29
CA LEU A 441 -1.21 -11.53 24.91
C LEU A 441 -2.75 -11.43 24.89
N LEU A 442 -3.29 -10.27 24.51
CA LEU A 442 -4.72 -10.10 24.24
C LEU A 442 -4.89 -9.86 22.74
N LEU A 443 -5.39 -10.88 22.03
CA LEU A 443 -5.68 -10.81 20.61
C LEU A 443 -7.20 -10.70 20.43
N PHE A 444 -7.68 -9.56 19.92
CA PHE A 444 -9.09 -9.34 19.60
C PHE A 444 -9.31 -9.54 18.09
N LEU A 445 -10.20 -10.46 17.75
CA LEU A 445 -10.68 -10.67 16.38
C LEU A 445 -12.14 -10.20 16.29
N ILE A 446 -12.43 -9.21 15.43
CA ILE A 446 -13.80 -8.81 15.10
C ILE A 446 -14.01 -9.09 13.61
N LEU A 447 -14.82 -10.11 13.30
CA LEU A 447 -15.28 -10.42 11.95
C LEU A 447 -16.71 -9.91 11.77
N TYR A 448 -16.93 -9.07 10.75
CA TYR A 448 -18.25 -8.63 10.30
C TYR A 448 -18.42 -9.02 8.83
N ASP A 449 -19.48 -9.75 8.51
CA ASP A 449 -19.75 -10.26 7.16
C ASP A 449 -21.26 -10.23 6.84
N GLU A 450 -21.61 -9.92 5.59
CA GLU A 450 -22.98 -9.92 5.06
C GLU A 450 -23.52 -11.34 4.79
N PHE A 451 -22.64 -12.35 4.66
CA PHE A 451 -23.05 -13.72 4.38
C PHE A 451 -23.74 -14.42 5.58
N TRP A 452 -23.44 -13.99 6.80
CA TRP A 452 -24.00 -14.56 8.03
C TRP A 452 -24.95 -13.57 8.71
N LYS A 453 -26.17 -13.38 8.17
CA LYS A 453 -27.29 -12.55 8.73
C LYS A 453 -27.04 -11.99 10.15
N GLY A 454 -26.22 -10.95 10.26
CA GLY A 454 -25.97 -10.22 11.51
C GLY A 454 -25.21 -10.95 12.65
N THR A 455 -24.47 -12.03 12.41
CA THR A 455 -23.73 -12.73 13.49
C THR A 455 -22.26 -12.30 13.55
N VAL A 456 -21.88 -11.60 14.61
CA VAL A 456 -20.47 -11.23 14.89
C VAL A 456 -19.82 -12.38 15.67
N LEU A 457 -18.76 -12.96 15.12
CA LEU A 457 -17.95 -13.95 15.82
C LEU A 457 -16.75 -13.27 16.48
N ILE A 458 -16.73 -13.25 17.82
CA ILE A 458 -15.62 -12.75 18.62
C ILE A 458 -14.92 -13.95 19.23
N VAL A 459 -13.67 -14.19 18.85
CA VAL A 459 -12.82 -15.21 19.47
C VAL A 459 -11.70 -14.48 20.21
N CYS A 460 -11.70 -14.59 21.53
CA CYS A 460 -10.63 -14.11 22.40
C CYS A 460 -9.73 -15.27 22.80
N TYR A 461 -8.42 -15.04 22.71
CA TYR A 461 -7.42 -15.92 23.30
C TYR A 461 -6.61 -15.13 24.32
N CYS A 462 -6.58 -15.60 25.57
CA CYS A 462 -5.77 -15.05 26.64
C CYS A 462 -4.75 -16.11 27.06
N LEU A 463 -3.47 -15.86 26.78
CA LEU A 463 -2.38 -16.64 27.37
C LEU A 463 -1.77 -15.82 28.51
N PHE A 464 -1.84 -16.35 29.74
CA PHE A 464 -1.19 -15.76 30.92
C PHE A 464 0.04 -16.61 31.29
N VAL A 465 1.22 -15.99 31.27
CA VAL A 465 2.43 -16.60 31.84
C VAL A 465 2.41 -16.34 33.34
N ARG A 466 2.42 -17.42 34.14
CA ARG A 466 2.50 -17.36 35.61
C ARG A 466 3.93 -16.98 36.00
N VAL A 467 4.11 -15.85 36.69
CA VAL A 467 5.39 -15.45 37.27
C VAL A 467 5.32 -15.67 38.78
N ASP A 468 6.06 -16.66 39.30
CA ASP A 468 6.25 -16.83 40.74
C ASP A 468 7.31 -15.83 41.22
N ALA A 469 6.88 -14.72 41.82
CA ALA A 469 7.78 -13.76 42.46
C ALA A 469 8.02 -14.16 43.93
N PHE A 470 9.30 -14.29 44.30
CA PHE A 470 9.76 -14.47 45.67
C PHE A 470 9.57 -13.16 46.45
N PHE A 471 8.49 -13.03 47.22
CA PHE A 471 8.44 -12.06 48.33
C PHE A 471 7.68 -12.66 49.52
N GLY A 472 8.26 -12.53 50.71
CA GLY A 472 7.76 -13.07 51.98
C GLY A 472 6.50 -12.40 52.55
N ALA A 473 5.63 -11.84 51.72
CA ALA A 473 4.33 -11.31 52.14
C ALA A 473 3.24 -11.85 51.21
N ARG A 474 2.72 -13.04 51.53
CA ARG A 474 1.42 -13.50 51.02
C ARG A 474 0.38 -12.51 51.54
N ILE A 475 -0.21 -11.66 50.69
CA ILE A 475 -1.65 -11.33 50.68
C ILE A 475 -2.03 -10.26 49.61
N ASP A 476 -1.15 -9.40 49.10
CA ASP A 476 -1.61 -8.27 48.25
C ASP A 476 -1.50 -8.44 46.70
N LEU A 477 -0.91 -9.54 46.19
CA LEU A 477 -0.77 -9.73 44.74
C LEU A 477 -2.09 -10.15 44.03
N TYR A 478 -3.05 -10.71 44.77
CA TYR A 478 -4.36 -11.09 44.23
C TYR A 478 -5.22 -9.86 43.89
N TYR A 479 -5.16 -8.82 44.73
CA TYR A 479 -5.89 -7.57 44.50
C TYR A 479 -5.40 -6.80 43.27
N PHE A 480 -4.09 -6.82 43.00
CA PHE A 480 -3.53 -6.16 41.82
C PHE A 480 -3.91 -6.88 40.53
N LEU A 481 -3.92 -8.22 40.56
CA LEU A 481 -4.39 -9.04 39.43
C LEU A 481 -5.88 -8.76 39.18
N ASP A 482 -6.73 -8.77 40.22
CA ASP A 482 -8.17 -8.52 40.11
C ASP A 482 -8.51 -7.12 39.60
N ILE A 483 -7.76 -6.09 39.97
CA ILE A 483 -7.94 -4.72 39.43
C ILE A 483 -7.62 -4.68 37.93
N VAL A 484 -6.57 -5.37 37.48
CA VAL A 484 -6.20 -5.44 36.05
C VAL A 484 -7.23 -6.26 35.27
N THR A 485 -7.77 -7.35 35.84
CA THR A 485 -8.89 -8.09 35.25
C THR A 485 -10.16 -7.24 35.19
N LEU A 486 -10.47 -6.45 36.23
CA LEU A 486 -11.62 -5.54 36.25
C LEU A 486 -11.48 -4.41 35.23
N ILE A 487 -10.29 -3.83 35.08
CA ILE A 487 -10.01 -2.79 34.08
C ILE A 487 -10.10 -3.39 32.67
N GLY A 488 -9.57 -4.60 32.45
CA GLY A 488 -9.70 -5.33 31.18
C GLY A 488 -11.15 -5.66 30.83
N CYS A 489 -11.94 -6.13 31.81
CA CYS A 489 -13.37 -6.40 31.67
C CYS A 489 -14.20 -5.11 31.49
N TRP A 490 -13.80 -3.99 32.11
CA TRP A 490 -14.46 -2.69 31.96
C TRP A 490 -14.18 -2.05 30.60
N LEU A 491 -12.94 -2.16 30.10
CA LEU A 491 -12.58 -1.80 28.72
C LEU A 491 -13.33 -2.68 27.71
N PHE A 492 -13.43 -4.00 27.96
CA PHE A 492 -14.24 -4.94 27.18
C PHE A 492 -15.71 -4.53 27.11
N LEU A 493 -16.35 -4.22 28.24
CA LEU A 493 -17.74 -3.78 28.30
C LEU A 493 -17.96 -2.40 27.64
N SER A 494 -17.00 -1.46 27.77
CA SER A 494 -17.08 -0.15 27.11
C SER A 494 -16.90 -0.25 25.59
N LEU A 495 -15.98 -1.09 25.11
CA LEU A 495 -15.80 -1.35 23.67
C LEU A 495 -16.98 -2.11 23.07
N ALA A 496 -17.50 -3.13 23.77
CA ALA A 496 -18.71 -3.83 23.36
C ALA A 496 -19.91 -2.88 23.29
N ARG A 497 -20.08 -1.98 24.27
CA ARG A 497 -21.16 -0.98 24.30
C ARG A 497 -21.01 0.07 23.19
N LEU A 498 -19.78 0.52 22.90
CA LEU A 498 -19.46 1.43 21.79
C LEU A 498 -19.75 0.78 20.41
N CYS A 499 -19.48 -0.52 20.28
CA CYS A 499 -19.77 -1.30 19.08
C CYS A 499 -21.28 -1.54 18.92
N ILE A 500 -22.00 -1.88 19.99
CA ILE A 500 -23.47 -2.07 19.97
C ILE A 500 -24.17 -0.74 19.62
N MET A 501 -23.73 0.39 20.18
CA MET A 501 -24.28 1.71 19.84
C MET A 501 -24.00 2.17 18.40
N ARG A 502 -23.04 1.55 17.70
CA ARG A 502 -22.79 1.80 16.26
C ARG A 502 -23.57 0.86 15.35
N CYS A 503 -24.28 -0.12 15.92
CA CYS A 503 -25.09 -1.11 15.19
C CYS A 503 -26.61 -0.89 15.33
N THR A 504 -27.07 0.04 16.17
CA THR A 504 -28.43 0.62 16.14
C THR A 504 -28.38 1.97 15.44
#